data_AF-A0A257K2D3-F1
#
_entry.id   AF-A0A257K2D3-F1
#
_cell.length_a   1.000
_cell.length_b   1.000
_cell.length_c   1.000
_cell.angle_alpha   90.00
_cell.angle_beta   90.00
_cell.angle_gamma   90.00
#
_symmetry.space_group_name_H-M   'P 1'
#
loop_
_entity.id
_entity.type
_entity.pdbx_description
1 polymer ?
#
loop_
_entity_poly.entity_id
_entity_poly.type
_entity_poly.pdbx_seq_one_letter_code
_entity_poly.pdbx_strand_id
1 'polypeptide(L)'
;MAPLWKFYFDAVLYNLGFTVVYFFAFQDFMGTLLIFCSVGPLVSIMGYRQFKKEQYVFYHNLGYSKNRLHRFLWTVSIMAVLPLFLLILAL
;
A
#
# COMPACT_ATOMS: atom_id res chain seq x y z
N MET A 1 11.50 12.61 -8.70
CA MET A 1 10.99 11.83 -7.55
C MET A 1 11.94 10.70 -7.24
N ALA A 2 12.18 10.42 -5.95
CA ALA A 2 13.00 9.27 -5.56
C ALA A 2 12.34 7.95 -6.01
N PRO A 3 13.11 6.95 -6.48
CA PRO A 3 12.58 5.72 -7.08
C PRO A 3 11.61 4.95 -6.16
N LEU A 4 11.90 4.91 -4.86
CA LEU A 4 11.05 4.26 -3.85
C LEU A 4 9.68 4.93 -3.68
N TRP A 5 9.62 6.25 -3.78
CA TRP A 5 8.36 6.99 -3.68
C TRP A 5 7.48 6.78 -4.90
N LYS A 6 8.08 6.72 -6.10
CA LYS A 6 7.32 6.39 -7.32
C LYS A 6 6.69 5.00 -7.22
N PHE A 7 7.46 4.02 -6.74
CA PHE A 7 6.94 2.68 -6.47
C PHE A 7 5.80 2.70 -5.46
N TYR A 8 5.94 3.45 -4.35
CA TYR A 8 4.90 3.57 -3.34
C TYR A 8 3.59 4.12 -3.92
N PHE A 9 3.62 5.24 -4.64
CA PHE A 9 2.41 5.83 -5.22
C PHE A 9 1.72 4.90 -6.22
N ASP A 10 2.51 4.26 -7.09
CA ASP A 10 1.98 3.31 -8.06
C ASP A 10 1.36 2.08 -7.38
N ALA A 11 1.99 1.57 -6.32
CA ALA A 11 1.52 0.41 -5.58
C ALA A 11 0.27 0.74 -4.75
N VAL A 12 0.25 1.89 -4.07
CA VAL A 12 -0.85 2.29 -3.18
C VAL A 12 -2.14 2.56 -3.94
N LEU A 13 -2.08 2.87 -5.25
CA LEU A 13 -3.27 3.03 -6.08
C LEU A 13 -4.10 1.73 -6.14
N TYR A 14 -3.43 0.58 -6.20
CA TYR A 14 -4.10 -0.73 -6.13
C TYR A 14 -4.72 -0.98 -4.76
N ASN A 15 -4.05 -0.55 -3.67
CA ASN A 15 -4.61 -0.58 -2.32
C ASN A 15 -5.90 0.25 -2.25
N LEU A 16 -5.82 1.51 -2.69
CA LEU A 16 -6.93 2.45 -2.64
C LEU A 16 -8.14 1.92 -3.39
N GLY A 17 -7.94 1.39 -4.60
CA GLY A 17 -9.03 0.77 -5.36
C GLY A 17 -9.72 -0.35 -4.58
N PHE A 18 -8.94 -1.25 -3.96
CA PHE A 18 -9.48 -2.34 -3.17
C PHE A 18 -10.22 -1.85 -1.91
N THR A 19 -9.65 -0.89 -1.18
CA THR A 19 -10.23 -0.39 0.06
C THR A 19 -11.47 0.45 -0.16
N VAL A 20 -11.56 1.17 -1.29
CA VAL A 20 -12.77 1.88 -1.69
C VAL A 20 -13.91 0.89 -1.94
N VAL A 21 -13.63 -0.20 -2.67
CA VAL A 21 -14.63 -1.27 -2.89
C VAL A 21 -15.07 -1.89 -1.56
N TYR A 22 -14.13 -2.16 -0.64
CA TYR A 22 -14.46 -2.68 0.69
C TYR A 22 -15.35 -1.71 1.48
N PHE A 23 -15.01 -0.42 1.49
CA PHE A 23 -15.78 0.59 2.21
C PHE A 23 -17.22 0.66 1.70
N PHE A 24 -17.43 0.67 0.38
CA PHE A 24 -18.78 0.68 -0.18
C PHE A 24 -19.58 -0.60 0.13
N ALA A 25 -18.91 -1.76 0.20
CA ALA A 25 -19.57 -3.03 0.48
C ALA A 25 -20.01 -3.18 1.94
N PHE A 26 -19.17 -2.76 2.90
CA PHE A 26 -19.40 -3.01 4.33
C PHE A 26 -19.81 -1.75 5.13
N GLN A 27 -19.66 -0.55 4.56
CA GLN A 27 -19.91 0.74 5.21
C GLN A 27 -19.15 0.91 6.54
N ASP A 28 -18.07 0.16 6.73
CA ASP A 28 -17.27 0.14 7.96
C ASP A 28 -15.96 0.91 7.75
N PHE A 29 -15.90 2.11 8.29
CA PHE A 29 -14.73 2.98 8.19
C PHE A 29 -13.52 2.43 8.95
N MET A 30 -13.74 1.86 10.14
CA MET A 30 -12.68 1.30 10.98
C MET A 30 -12.07 0.06 10.32
N GLY A 31 -12.91 -0.87 9.86
CA GLY A 31 -12.47 -2.04 9.11
C GLY A 31 -11.74 -1.66 7.82
N THR A 32 -12.18 -0.61 7.12
CA THR A 32 -11.51 -0.12 5.91
C THR A 32 -10.08 0.32 6.19
N LEU A 33 -9.84 1.08 7.27
CA LEU A 33 -8.50 1.52 7.65
C LEU A 33 -7.59 0.36 8.06
N LEU A 34 -8.12 -0.60 8.83
CA LEU A 34 -7.38 -1.80 9.21
C LEU A 34 -7.00 -2.64 7.99
N ILE A 35 -7.92 -2.78 7.03
CA ILE A 35 -7.67 -3.49 5.77
C ILE A 35 -6.67 -2.75 4.90
N PHE A 36 -6.75 -1.42 4.80
CA PHE A 36 -5.76 -0.62 4.07
C PHE A 36 -4.33 -0.84 4.57
N CYS A 37 -4.17 -1.04 5.87
CA CYS A 37 -2.86 -1.24 6.49
C CYS A 37 -2.36 -2.70 6.42
N SER A 38 -3.26 -3.68 6.51
CA SER A 38 -2.92 -5.11 6.61
C SER A 38 -2.96 -5.83 5.27
N VAL A 39 -4.14 -5.95 4.68
CA VAL A 39 -4.40 -6.68 3.43
C VAL A 39 -4.06 -5.80 2.21
N GLY A 40 -4.25 -4.50 2.34
CA GLY A 40 -4.01 -3.49 1.31
C GLY A 40 -2.61 -3.51 0.68
N PRO A 41 -1.53 -3.60 1.48
CA PRO A 41 -0.19 -3.72 0.94
C PRO A 41 0.06 -5.06 0.23
N LEU A 42 -0.62 -6.15 0.63
CA LEU A 42 -0.56 -7.41 -0.11
C LEU A 42 -1.22 -7.27 -1.49
N VAL A 43 -2.40 -6.63 -1.55
CA VAL A 43 -3.08 -6.33 -2.82
C VAL A 43 -2.22 -5.45 -3.71
N SER A 44 -1.58 -4.43 -3.11
CA SER A 44 -0.61 -3.57 -3.81
C SER A 44 0.54 -4.36 -4.43
N ILE A 45 1.13 -5.29 -3.68
CA ILE A 45 2.22 -6.14 -4.16
C ILE A 45 1.76 -7.05 -5.29
N MET A 46 0.58 -7.67 -5.16
CA MET A 46 0.02 -8.56 -6.18
C MET A 46 -0.32 -7.79 -7.45
N GLY A 47 -1.02 -6.66 -7.34
CA GLY A 47 -1.36 -5.79 -8.46
C GLY A 47 -0.10 -5.27 -9.17
N TYR A 48 0.87 -4.76 -8.42
CA TYR A 48 2.11 -4.28 -9.00
C TYR A 48 2.91 -5.40 -9.69
N ARG A 49 2.98 -6.59 -9.10
CA ARG A 49 3.65 -7.75 -9.70
C ARG A 49 2.98 -8.20 -10.99
N GLN A 50 1.66 -8.14 -11.07
CA GLN A 50 0.89 -8.60 -12.23
C GLN A 50 0.92 -7.57 -13.37
N PHE A 51 0.66 -6.30 -13.07
CA PHE A 51 0.49 -5.25 -14.07
C PHE A 51 1.78 -4.48 -14.39
N LYS A 52 2.76 -4.45 -13.48
CA LYS A 52 4.01 -3.67 -13.63
C LYS A 52 5.27 -4.52 -13.43
N LYS A 53 5.25 -5.76 -13.92
CA LYS A 53 6.37 -6.71 -13.81
C LYS A 53 7.70 -6.16 -14.35
N GLU A 54 7.66 -5.45 -15.48
CA GLU A 54 8.84 -4.83 -16.11
C GLU A 54 9.50 -3.79 -15.20
N GLN A 55 8.69 -2.93 -14.56
CA GLN A 55 9.18 -1.95 -13.61
C GLN A 55 9.80 -2.61 -12.39
N TYR A 56 9.23 -3.74 -11.94
CA TYR A 56 9.77 -4.52 -10.85
C TYR A 56 11.18 -5.07 -11.14
N VAL A 57 11.44 -5.47 -12.39
CA VAL A 57 12.79 -5.87 -12.85
C VAL A 57 13.72 -4.65 -12.95
N PHE A 58 13.21 -3.51 -13.41
CA PHE A 58 13.99 -2.27 -13.45
C PHE A 58 14.48 -1.84 -12.06
N TYR A 59 13.63 -1.91 -11.03
CA TYR A 59 14.04 -1.64 -9.65
C TYR A 59 15.11 -2.61 -9.14
N HIS A 60 15.03 -3.88 -9.56
CA HIS A 60 16.06 -4.86 -9.23
C HIS A 60 17.40 -4.52 -9.88
N ASN A 61 17.39 -4.09 -11.15
CA ASN A 61 18.59 -3.66 -11.87
C ASN A 61 19.22 -2.39 -11.26
N LEU A 62 18.42 -1.55 -10.61
CA LEU A 62 18.88 -0.41 -9.81
C LEU A 62 19.46 -0.79 -8.44
N GLY A 63 19.52 -2.08 -8.11
CA GLY A 63 20.05 -2.57 -6.82
C GLY A 63 19.04 -2.57 -5.67
N TYR A 64 17.76 -2.31 -5.92
CA TYR A 64 16.73 -2.44 -4.89
C TYR A 64 16.25 -3.89 -4.78
N SER A 65 16.39 -4.49 -3.59
CA SER A 65 15.83 -5.81 -3.33
C SER A 65 14.31 -5.76 -3.20
N LYS A 66 13.63 -6.83 -3.64
CA LYS A 66 12.17 -7.00 -3.53
C LYS A 66 11.68 -6.80 -2.09
N ASN A 67 12.42 -7.34 -1.13
CA ASN A 67 12.11 -7.23 0.30
C ASN A 67 12.27 -5.79 0.82
N ARG A 68 13.16 -4.98 0.23
CA ARG A 68 13.30 -3.56 0.59
C ARG A 68 12.09 -2.77 0.12
N LEU A 69 11.61 -3.01 -1.10
CA LEU A 69 10.41 -2.39 -1.66
C LEU A 69 9.16 -2.76 -0.85
N HIS A 70 8.98 -4.04 -0.53
CA HIS A 70 7.85 -4.52 0.27
C HIS A 70 7.84 -3.94 1.69
N ARG A 71 8.99 -3.97 2.39
CA ARG A 71 9.09 -3.39 3.73
C ARG A 71 8.82 -1.90 3.71
N PHE A 72 9.36 -1.17 2.72
CA PHE A 72 9.08 0.26 2.58
C PHE A 72 7.59 0.54 2.39
N LEU A 73 6.91 -0.19 1.50
CA LEU A 73 5.47 -0.06 1.28
C LEU A 73 4.66 -0.33 2.56
N TRP A 74 4.99 -1.39 3.30
CA TRP A 74 4.35 -1.72 4.57
C TRP A 74 4.56 -0.63 5.62
N THR A 75 5.81 -0.21 5.84
CA THR A 75 6.14 0.81 6.85
C THR A 75 5.44 2.13 6.57
N VAL A 76 5.43 2.58 5.31
CA VAL A 76 4.75 3.84 4.95
C VAL A 76 3.23 3.71 5.08
N SER A 77 2.64 2.57 4.71
CA SER A 77 1.19 2.34 4.87
C SER A 77 0.78 2.35 6.35
N ILE A 78 1.56 1.71 7.23
CA ILE A 78 1.35 1.74 8.68
C ILE A 78 1.49 3.16 9.21
N MET A 79 2.57 3.87 8.86
CA MET A 79 2.78 5.25 9.30
C MET A 79 1.68 6.20 8.83
N ALA A 80 1.08 5.96 7.66
CA ALA A 80 -0.02 6.78 7.15
C ALA A 80 -1.34 6.52 7.90
N VAL A 81 -1.63 5.27 8.29
CA VAL A 81 -2.86 4.91 8.99
C VAL A 81 -2.79 5.19 10.49
N LEU A 82 -1.61 5.07 11.10
CA LEU A 82 -1.40 5.31 12.53
C LEU A 82 -1.99 6.64 13.06
N PRO A 83 -1.73 7.81 12.45
CA PRO A 83 -2.30 9.07 12.93
C PRO A 83 -3.83 9.13 12.76
N LEU A 84 -4.38 8.55 11.68
CA LEU A 84 -5.83 8.45 11.48
C LEU A 84 -6.46 7.56 12.55
N PHE A 85 -5.83 6.42 12.85
CA PHE A 85 -6.30 5.49 13.88
C PHE A 85 -6.29 6.14 15.27
N LEU A 86 -5.22 6.86 15.61
CA LEU A 86 -5.12 7.61 16.87
C LEU A 86 -6.17 8.73 16.97
N LEU A 87 -6.46 9.43 15.86
CA LEU A 87 -7.48 10.47 15.84
C LEU A 87 -8.87 9.91 16.12
N ILE A 88 -9.21 8.75 15.54
CA ILE A 88 -10.52 8.13 15.76
C ILE A 88 -10.65 7.62 17.20
N LEU A 89 -9.58 7.08 17.80
CA LEU A 89 -9.61 6.66 19.21
C LEU A 89 -9.76 7.83 20.19
N ALA A 90 -9.32 9.03 19.78
CA ALA A 90 -9.43 10.24 20.59
C ALA A 90 -10.80 10.94 20.45
N LEU A 91 -11.64 10.51 19.49
CA LEU A 91 -12.95 11.07 19.18
C LEU A 91 -14.06 10.30 19.91
#